data_AF-A0A972G3Z2-F1
#
_entry.id   AF-A0A972G3Z2-F1
#
_cell.length_a   1.000
_cell.length_b   1.000
_cell.length_c   1.000
_cell.angle_alpha   90.00
_cell.angle_beta   90.00
_cell.angle_gamma   90.00
#
_symmetry.space_group_name_H-M   'P 1'
#
loop_
_entity.id
_entity.type
_entity.pdbx_description
1 polymer ?
#
loop_
_entity_poly.entity_id
_entity_poly.type
_entity_poly.pdbx_seq_one_letter_code
_entity_poly.pdbx_strand_id
1 'polypeptide(L)'
;MSTNCIQFESTEIETAKSVGSISTLTFDIDISVEPLQSDNPMAPPHRVLGRSPRGQLGECGGVWRKQSRETGADYFTFAILDYGFNSDLGKAAHQDDASLQAVVPWAPGEAALARKCSAWVAPSTFEWSVNSC
;
A
#
# COMPACT_ATOMS: atom_id res chain seq x y z
N MET A 1 -14.15 -0.38 10.62
CA MET A 1 -13.20 -0.26 9.51
C MET A 1 -11.83 -0.63 10.06
N SER A 2 -11.13 -1.57 9.44
CA SER A 2 -9.81 -2.00 9.92
C SER A 2 -8.79 -0.91 9.60
N THR A 3 -8.13 -0.38 10.62
CA THR A 3 -7.09 0.64 10.48
C THR A 3 -5.91 0.11 9.67
N ASN A 4 -5.31 0.97 8.83
CA ASN A 4 -4.18 0.63 7.97
C ASN A 4 -4.50 -0.51 6.99
N CYS A 5 -5.75 -0.59 6.57
CA CYS A 5 -6.20 -1.47 5.51
C CYS A 5 -7.04 -0.69 4.48
N ILE A 6 -7.03 -1.20 3.26
CA ILE A 6 -7.82 -0.71 2.13
C ILE A 6 -8.72 -1.84 1.67
N GLN A 7 -10.04 -1.64 1.72
CA GLN A 7 -11.03 -2.60 1.27
C GLN A 7 -11.48 -2.25 -0.15
N PHE A 8 -11.14 -3.08 -1.12
CA PHE A 8 -11.62 -2.99 -2.48
C PHE A 8 -13.02 -3.60 -2.60
N GLU A 9 -13.84 -3.06 -3.51
CA GLU A 9 -15.19 -3.54 -3.81
C GLU A 9 -15.19 -4.91 -4.54
N SER A 10 -14.05 -5.30 -5.11
CA SER A 10 -13.86 -6.54 -5.86
C SER A 10 -12.46 -7.11 -5.61
N THR A 11 -12.28 -8.39 -5.91
CA THR A 11 -10.95 -9.04 -5.92
C THR A 11 -10.10 -8.62 -7.13
N GLU A 12 -10.72 -8.04 -8.16
CA GLU A 12 -10.02 -7.43 -9.29
C GLU A 12 -9.59 -6.00 -8.92
N ILE A 13 -8.45 -5.89 -8.24
CA ILE A 13 -7.94 -4.62 -7.68
C ILE A 13 -7.73 -3.57 -8.76
N GLU A 14 -7.46 -3.95 -10.02
CA GLU A 14 -7.09 -3.02 -11.08
C GLU A 14 -8.20 -2.09 -11.55
N THR A 15 -9.44 -2.48 -11.29
CA THR A 15 -10.62 -1.74 -11.74
C THR A 15 -11.56 -1.42 -10.58
N ALA A 16 -11.24 -1.89 -9.38
CA ALA A 16 -12.08 -1.75 -8.22
C ALA A 16 -11.88 -0.40 -7.54
N LYS A 17 -12.98 0.18 -7.06
CA LYS A 17 -12.92 1.25 -6.08
C LYS A 17 -12.61 0.67 -4.72
N SER A 18 -12.06 1.48 -3.84
CA SER A 18 -11.82 1.06 -2.46
C SER A 18 -11.93 2.21 -1.49
N VAL A 19 -12.17 1.86 -0.22
CA VAL A 19 -12.08 2.77 0.91
C VAL A 19 -11.11 2.22 1.93
N GLY A 20 -10.32 3.09 2.53
CA GLY A 20 -9.32 2.73 3.53
C GLY A 20 -9.15 3.84 4.55
N SER A 21 -8.48 3.51 5.65
CA SER A 21 -7.98 4.52 6.58
C SER A 21 -6.50 4.28 6.86
N ILE A 22 -5.74 5.37 6.90
CA ILE A 22 -4.32 5.36 7.21
C ILE A 22 -4.15 6.11 8.53
N SER A 23 -3.75 5.39 9.56
CA SER A 23 -3.46 5.98 10.87
C SER A 23 -2.00 5.71 11.22
N THR A 24 -1.23 6.80 11.35
CA THR A 24 0.15 6.81 11.79
C THR A 24 0.26 7.54 13.14
N LEU A 25 1.47 7.66 13.69
CA LEU A 25 1.70 8.45 14.89
C LEU A 25 1.49 9.96 14.69
N THR A 26 1.58 10.45 13.45
CA THR A 26 1.59 11.90 13.15
C THR A 26 0.38 12.37 12.37
N PHE A 27 -0.35 11.48 11.70
CA PHE A 27 -1.57 11.81 10.97
C PHE A 27 -2.53 10.63 10.90
N ASP A 28 -3.81 10.94 10.75
CA ASP A 28 -4.89 10.00 10.51
C ASP A 28 -5.77 10.54 9.39
N ILE A 29 -5.99 9.73 8.35
CA ILE A 29 -6.79 10.12 7.20
C ILE A 29 -7.64 8.96 6.68
N ASP A 30 -8.87 9.30 6.30
CA ASP A 30 -9.69 8.45 5.44
C ASP A 30 -9.31 8.68 3.98
N ILE A 31 -9.18 7.58 3.24
CA ILE A 31 -8.87 7.60 1.81
C ILE A 31 -9.93 6.84 1.01
N SER A 32 -10.13 7.29 -0.21
CA SER A 32 -10.83 6.53 -1.25
C SER A 32 -9.90 6.37 -2.45
N VAL A 33 -9.83 5.17 -2.99
CA VAL A 33 -9.05 4.87 -4.19
C VAL A 33 -10.02 4.63 -5.32
N GLU A 34 -9.77 5.27 -6.45
CA GLU A 34 -10.60 5.12 -7.65
C GLU A 34 -9.72 4.75 -8.85
N PRO A 35 -10.19 3.85 -9.72
CA PRO A 35 -9.49 3.57 -10.96
C PRO A 35 -9.42 4.85 -11.80
N LEU A 36 -8.23 5.10 -12.36
CA LEU A 36 -7.96 6.23 -13.23
C LEU A 36 -7.76 5.70 -14.65
N GLN A 37 -8.69 6.06 -15.54
CA GLN A 37 -8.51 5.80 -16.96
C GLN A 37 -7.66 6.93 -17.56
N SER A 38 -6.47 6.59 -18.04
CA SER A 38 -5.56 7.53 -18.70
C SER A 38 -4.91 6.86 -19.89
N ASP A 39 -4.76 7.61 -20.99
CA ASP A 39 -4.01 7.18 -22.17
C ASP A 39 -2.49 7.31 -21.96
N ASN A 40 -2.05 7.90 -20.83
CA ASN A 40 -0.63 8.04 -20.50
C ASN A 40 -0.12 6.76 -19.83
N PRO A 41 0.87 6.05 -20.40
CA PRO A 41 1.42 4.82 -19.83
C PRO A 41 2.15 5.02 -18.49
N MET A 42 2.49 6.27 -18.13
CA MET A 42 3.12 6.60 -16.84
C MET A 42 2.11 7.05 -15.78
N ALA A 43 0.83 7.17 -16.11
CA ALA A 43 -0.19 7.54 -15.14
C ALA A 43 -0.37 6.41 -14.11
N PRO A 44 -0.62 6.74 -12.84
CA PRO A 44 -1.02 5.72 -11.87
C PRO A 44 -2.35 5.09 -12.30
N PRO A 45 -2.50 3.76 -12.28
CA PRO A 45 -3.76 3.10 -12.60
C PRO A 45 -4.88 3.45 -11.62
N HIS A 46 -4.55 3.89 -10.40
CA HIS A 46 -5.55 4.44 -9.47
C HIS A 46 -5.10 5.77 -8.90
N ARG A 47 -6.06 6.67 -8.72
CA ARG A 47 -5.90 7.90 -7.94
C ARG A 47 -6.33 7.66 -6.51
N VAL A 48 -5.62 8.27 -5.57
CA VAL A 48 -5.96 8.28 -4.15
C VAL A 48 -6.53 9.64 -3.81
N LEU A 49 -7.72 9.62 -3.23
CA LEU A 49 -8.48 10.80 -2.86
C LEU A 49 -8.57 10.86 -1.34
N GLY A 50 -8.27 12.02 -0.77
CA GLY A 50 -8.40 12.30 0.66
C GLY A 50 -9.35 13.47 0.90
N ARG A 51 -9.83 13.60 2.14
CA ARG A 51 -10.63 14.76 2.54
C ARG A 51 -9.72 15.87 3.08
N SER A 52 -9.85 17.05 2.52
CA SER A 52 -9.26 18.28 3.07
C SER A 52 -9.89 18.66 4.42
N PRO A 53 -9.27 19.54 5.22
CA PRO A 53 -9.86 20.05 6.46
C PRO A 53 -11.23 20.71 6.29
N ARG A 54 -11.56 21.16 5.07
CA ARG A 54 -12.88 21.72 4.71
C ARG A 54 -13.89 20.67 4.23
N GLY A 55 -13.55 19.39 4.30
CA GLY A 55 -14.37 18.28 3.85
C GLY A 55 -14.45 18.08 2.33
N GLN A 56 -13.67 18.84 1.55
CA GLN A 56 -13.59 18.66 0.09
C GLN A 56 -12.70 17.49 -0.26
N LEU A 57 -13.11 16.69 -1.24
CA LEU A 57 -12.33 15.58 -1.76
C LEU A 57 -11.24 16.13 -2.70
N GLY A 58 -9.99 15.75 -2.47
CA GLY A 58 -8.86 16.13 -3.31
C GLY A 58 -7.95 14.94 -3.57
N GLU A 59 -7.33 14.92 -4.74
CA GLU A 59 -6.31 13.92 -5.07
C GLU A 59 -5.05 14.20 -4.25
N CYS A 60 -4.59 13.19 -3.52
CA CYS A 60 -3.43 13.27 -2.63
C CYS A 60 -2.38 12.20 -2.91
N GLY A 61 -2.59 11.34 -3.92
CA GLY A 61 -1.66 10.26 -4.21
C GLY A 61 -2.14 9.30 -5.28
N GLY A 62 -1.48 8.14 -5.35
CA GLY A 62 -1.74 7.13 -6.37
C GLY A 62 -1.42 5.72 -5.92
N VAL A 63 -1.95 4.74 -6.66
CA VAL A 63 -1.56 3.33 -6.56
C VAL A 63 -0.99 2.89 -7.90
N TRP A 64 0.15 2.19 -7.86
CA TRP A 64 0.81 1.62 -9.02
C TRP A 64 0.92 0.11 -8.91
N ARG A 65 0.75 -0.61 -10.02
CA ARG A 65 1.13 -2.01 -10.14
C ARG A 65 2.61 -2.09 -10.48
N LYS A 66 3.36 -2.91 -9.75
CA LYS A 66 4.76 -3.22 -10.02
C LYS A 66 4.94 -4.73 -10.05
N GLN A 67 5.93 -5.17 -10.81
CA GLN A 67 6.35 -6.57 -10.83
C GLN A 67 7.67 -6.72 -10.09
N SER A 68 7.75 -7.71 -9.21
CA SER A 68 9.01 -8.07 -8.54
C SER A 68 9.96 -8.72 -9.55
N ARG A 69 11.20 -8.23 -9.61
CA ARG A 69 12.23 -8.81 -10.49
C ARG A 69 12.70 -10.19 -10.04
N GLU A 70 12.59 -10.48 -8.73
CA GLU A 70 13.11 -11.72 -8.15
C GLU A 70 12.08 -12.84 -8.21
N THR A 71 10.82 -12.53 -7.92
CA THR A 71 9.75 -13.53 -7.84
C THR A 71 8.82 -13.52 -9.05
N GLY A 72 8.87 -12.47 -9.90
CA GLY A 72 7.93 -12.27 -11.00
C GLY A 72 6.51 -11.92 -10.58
N ALA A 73 6.24 -11.86 -9.27
CA ALA A 73 4.92 -11.59 -8.72
C ALA A 73 4.57 -10.11 -8.83
N ASP A 74 3.32 -9.82 -9.14
CA ASP A 74 2.76 -8.48 -9.11
C ASP A 74 2.44 -8.05 -7.67
N TYR A 75 2.74 -6.80 -7.38
CA TYR A 75 2.40 -6.14 -6.13
C TYR A 75 1.95 -4.71 -6.42
N PHE A 76 1.16 -4.15 -5.51
CA PHE A 76 0.72 -2.77 -5.62
C PHE A 76 1.52 -1.89 -4.67
N THR A 77 1.94 -0.73 -5.14
CA THR A 77 2.57 0.31 -4.33
C THR A 77 1.62 1.48 -4.19
N PHE A 78 1.53 2.02 -3.00
CA PHE A 78 0.64 3.10 -2.60
C PHE A 78 1.47 4.27 -2.07
N ALA A 79 1.13 5.50 -2.47
CA ALA A 79 1.75 6.69 -1.89
C ALA A 79 0.72 7.78 -1.63
N ILE A 80 0.94 8.54 -0.55
CA ILE A 80 0.25 9.79 -0.27
C ILE A 80 1.31 10.89 -0.31
N LEU A 81 1.27 11.70 -1.37
CA LEU A 81 2.29 12.68 -1.71
C LEU A 81 2.36 13.80 -0.67
N ASP A 82 1.21 14.32 -0.24
CA ASP A 82 1.12 15.43 0.72
C ASP A 82 1.74 15.10 2.09
N TYR A 83 1.77 13.82 2.46
CA TYR A 83 2.34 13.34 3.72
C TYR A 83 3.71 12.67 3.56
N GLY A 84 4.25 12.60 2.33
CA GLY A 84 5.48 11.86 2.04
C GLY A 84 5.41 10.38 2.43
N PHE A 85 4.21 9.81 2.44
CA PHE A 85 3.94 8.46 2.90
C PHE A 85 4.03 7.48 1.75
N ASN A 86 4.86 6.45 1.89
CA ASN A 86 5.00 5.39 0.89
C ASN A 86 4.78 4.03 1.55
N SER A 87 4.12 3.15 0.82
CA SER A 87 3.72 1.83 1.29
C SER A 87 3.61 0.85 0.13
N ASP A 88 3.74 -0.42 0.46
CA ASP A 88 3.26 -1.49 -0.41
C ASP A 88 1.90 -1.97 0.11
N LEU A 89 1.08 -2.50 -0.80
CA LEU A 89 -0.16 -3.18 -0.46
C LEU A 89 0.11 -4.68 -0.49
N GLY A 90 -0.30 -5.37 0.56
CA GLY A 90 -0.13 -6.81 0.66
C GLY A 90 -1.27 -7.48 1.41
N LYS A 91 -1.33 -8.81 1.34
CA LYS A 91 -2.22 -9.58 2.20
C LYS A 91 -1.80 -9.42 3.66
N ALA A 92 -2.71 -8.98 4.53
CA ALA A 92 -2.45 -9.03 5.96
C ALA A 92 -2.35 -10.49 6.43
N ALA A 93 -1.61 -10.72 7.52
CA ALA A 93 -1.59 -12.02 8.17
C ALA A 93 -3.02 -12.40 8.64
N HIS A 94 -3.43 -13.66 8.44
CA HIS A 94 -4.75 -14.19 8.81
C HIS A 94 -5.95 -13.57 8.08
N GLN A 95 -5.72 -13.02 6.89
CA GLN A 95 -6.76 -12.39 6.10
C GLN A 95 -7.22 -13.31 4.95
N ASP A 96 -8.44 -13.86 5.08
CA ASP A 96 -9.02 -14.76 4.07
C ASP A 96 -9.63 -14.00 2.87
N ASP A 97 -9.90 -12.70 3.03
CA ASP A 97 -10.47 -11.85 1.99
C ASP A 97 -9.37 -11.28 1.07
N ALA A 98 -9.41 -11.65 -0.21
CA ALA A 98 -8.47 -11.15 -1.22
C ALA A 98 -8.71 -9.69 -1.62
N SER A 99 -9.90 -9.14 -1.37
CA SER A 99 -10.26 -7.75 -1.68
C SER A 99 -9.83 -6.76 -0.60
N LEU A 100 -9.42 -7.23 0.57
CA LEU A 100 -8.84 -6.40 1.61
C LEU A 100 -7.31 -6.42 1.47
N GLN A 101 -6.67 -5.26 1.61
CA GLN A 101 -5.22 -5.12 1.49
C GLN A 101 -4.68 -4.36 2.69
N ALA A 102 -3.65 -4.91 3.35
CA ALA A 102 -2.92 -4.19 4.38
C ALA A 102 -1.97 -3.16 3.77
N VAL A 103 -1.85 -2.03 4.45
CA VAL A 103 -0.91 -0.96 4.13
C VAL A 103 0.36 -1.21 4.91
N VAL A 104 1.42 -1.58 4.21
CA VAL A 104 2.75 -1.87 4.77
C VAL A 104 3.71 -0.70 4.47
N PRO A 105 3.79 0.32 5.36
CA PRO A 105 4.64 1.48 5.13
C PRO A 105 6.11 1.11 5.08
N TRP A 106 6.86 1.84 4.26
CA TRP A 106 8.31 1.78 4.22
C TRP A 106 8.91 3.18 4.29
N ALA A 107 10.06 3.29 4.97
CA ALA A 107 10.71 4.57 5.16
C ALA A 107 11.32 5.09 3.83
N PRO A 108 11.23 6.40 3.56
CA PRO A 108 11.91 7.01 2.42
C PRO A 108 13.43 6.73 2.48
N GLY A 109 14.05 6.62 1.31
CA GLY A 109 15.35 5.99 1.11
C GLY A 109 16.52 6.53 1.94
N GLU A 110 16.70 5.89 3.10
CA GLU A 110 17.98 5.47 3.69
C GLU A 110 17.78 4.09 4.35
N ALA A 111 16.57 3.82 4.88
CA ALA A 111 16.16 2.54 5.42
C ALA A 111 15.83 1.44 4.37
N ALA A 112 15.69 1.78 3.09
CA ALA A 112 15.44 0.80 2.02
C ALA A 112 16.65 -0.14 1.77
N LEU A 113 17.87 0.32 2.09
CA LEU A 113 19.08 -0.50 2.02
C LEU A 113 19.16 -1.58 3.10
N ALA A 114 18.52 -1.36 4.26
CA ALA A 114 18.46 -2.35 5.35
C ALA A 114 17.55 -3.55 5.01
N ARG A 115 16.62 -3.39 4.05
CA ARG A 115 15.68 -4.46 3.65
C ARG A 115 16.25 -5.51 2.71
N LYS A 116 17.52 -5.43 2.30
CA LYS A 116 18.19 -6.59 1.71
C LYS A 116 18.37 -7.76 2.70
N CYS A 117 18.20 -7.53 4.01
CA CYS A 117 18.43 -8.55 5.04
C CYS A 117 17.19 -9.02 5.81
N SER A 118 16.02 -8.40 5.66
CA SER A 118 14.82 -8.79 6.42
C SER A 118 13.82 -9.52 5.53
N ALA A 119 14.08 -10.81 5.38
CA ALA A 119 13.34 -11.75 4.56
C ALA A 119 11.83 -11.79 4.86
N TRP A 120 11.08 -11.98 3.78
CA TRP A 120 9.82 -12.68 3.72
C TRP A 120 9.83 -13.92 4.61
N VAL A 121 8.97 -13.96 5.63
CA VAL A 121 8.74 -15.18 6.41
C VAL A 121 7.65 -15.98 5.69
N ALA A 122 8.05 -16.98 4.91
CA ALA A 122 7.18 -18.11 4.59
C ALA A 122 6.91 -18.91 5.89
N PRO A 123 5.70 -19.48 6.07
CA PRO A 123 5.34 -20.12 7.32
C PRO A 123 5.95 -21.52 7.37
N SER A 124 7.17 -21.65 7.89
CA SER A 124 7.55 -22.85 8.64
C SER A 124 8.82 -22.59 9.43
N THR A 125 8.71 -22.86 10.73
CA THR A 125 9.80 -23.02 11.70
C THR A 125 10.47 -21.74 12.21
N PHE A 126 10.22 -21.53 13.50
CA PHE A 126 10.73 -20.49 14.39
C PHE A 126 12.20 -20.76 14.71
N GLU A 127 13.10 -19.83 14.43
CA GLU A 127 14.32 -19.60 15.22
C GLU A 127 14.93 -18.23 14.86
N TRP A 128 14.98 -17.33 15.84
CA TRP A 128 15.65 -16.04 15.72
C TRP A 128 17.14 -16.23 15.99
N SER A 129 18.00 -15.92 15.01
CA SER A 129 19.39 -15.57 15.28
C SER A 129 19.67 -14.20 14.68
N VAL A 130 19.96 -13.24 15.58
CA VAL A 130 20.28 -11.86 15.24
C VAL A 130 21.75 -11.81 14.88
N ASN A 131 22.09 -11.53 13.63
CA ASN A 131 23.42 -11.05 13.28
C ASN A 131 23.31 -9.70 12.59
N SER A 132 23.89 -8.71 13.26
CA SER A 132 24.02 -7.32 12.87
C SER A 132 24.87 -7.17 11.60
N CYS A 133 24.43 -6.29 10.69
CA CYS A 133 25.25 -5.46 9.81
C CYS A 133 24.44 -4.22 9.43
#